data_AF-A0A9P5J197-F1
#
_entry.id   AF-A0A9P5J197-F1
#
_cell.length_a   1.000
_cell.length_b   1.000
_cell.length_c   1.000
_cell.angle_alpha   90.00
_cell.angle_beta   90.00
_cell.angle_gamma   90.00
#
_symmetry.space_group_name_H-M   'P 1'
#
loop_
_entity.id
_entity.type
_entity.pdbx_description
1 polymer ?
#
loop_
_entity_poly.entity_id
_entity_poly.type
_entity_poly.pdbx_seq_one_letter_code
_entity_poly.pdbx_strand_id
1 'polypeptide(L)' 'MTSKPEDIAGHVILVAHLTAAPGKGEEAQAVIRKVMESANSAAEPGTLVYRVSRFNEEFVHFEE' A
#
# COMPACT_ATOMS: atom_id res chain seq x y z
N MET A 1 -8.66 -8.93 20.36
CA MET A 1 -8.35 -7.86 19.39
C MET A 1 -9.24 -6.68 19.71
N THR A 2 -8.69 -5.47 19.87
CA THR A 2 -9.50 -4.25 20.05
C THR A 2 -10.12 -3.85 18.72
N SER A 3 -11.35 -3.33 18.75
CA SER A 3 -12.04 -2.76 17.60
C SER A 3 -12.01 -1.22 17.59
N LYS A 4 -11.31 -0.63 18.56
CA LYS A 4 -11.17 0.82 18.76
C LYS A 4 -9.78 1.26 18.31
N PRO A 5 -9.68 2.06 17.23
CA PRO A 5 -8.39 2.55 16.73
C PRO A 5 -7.57 3.28 17.79
N GLU A 6 -8.23 3.99 18.71
CA GLU A 6 -7.58 4.75 19.80
C GLU A 6 -6.83 3.89 20.83
N ASP A 7 -7.12 2.59 20.89
CA ASP A 7 -6.48 1.66 21.81
C ASP A 7 -5.24 0.98 21.18
N ILE A 8 -4.93 1.25 19.91
CA ILE A 8 -3.77 0.71 19.20
C ILE A 8 -2.58 1.64 19.43
N ALA A 9 -1.71 1.27 20.37
CA ALA A 9 -0.46 1.96 20.60
C ALA A 9 0.65 1.40 19.69
N GLY A 10 1.37 2.29 18.99
CA GLY A 10 2.50 1.93 18.12
C GLY A 10 2.24 2.20 16.65
N HIS A 11 3.16 1.76 15.79
CA HIS A 11 3.02 1.88 14.34
C HIS A 11 2.05 0.82 13.82
N VAL A 12 1.32 1.15 12.76
CA VAL A 12 0.38 0.23 12.10
C VAL A 12 1.03 -0.28 10.84
N ILE A 13 1.22 -1.59 10.75
CA ILE A 13 1.71 -2.23 9.52
C ILE A 13 0.51 -2.70 8.71
N LEU A 14 0.37 -2.21 7.48
CA LEU A 14 -0.59 -2.69 6.50
C LEU A 14 0.13 -3.53 5.44
N VAL A 15 -0.38 -4.74 5.22
CA VAL A 15 0.03 -5.60 4.10
C VAL A 15 -1.20 -5.90 3.26
N ALA A 16 -1.19 -5.47 2.01
CA ALA A 16 -2.30 -5.72 1.07
C ALA A 16 -1.81 -6.52 -0.13
N HIS A 17 -2.56 -7.57 -0.47
CA HIS A 17 -2.33 -8.39 -1.64
C HIS A 17 -3.37 -8.03 -2.71
N LEU A 18 -2.91 -7.67 -3.89
CA LEU A 18 -3.78 -7.33 -5.02
C LEU A 18 -3.39 -8.14 -6.24
N THR A 19 -4.40 -8.58 -6.98
CA THR A 19 -4.23 -9.28 -8.25
C THR A 19 -4.89 -8.44 -9.34
N ALA A 20 -4.12 -8.02 -10.34
CA ALA A 20 -4.66 -7.34 -11.50
C ALA A 20 -5.44 -8.32 -12.38
N ALA A 21 -6.42 -7.81 -13.12
CA ALA A 21 -7.07 -8.61 -14.16
C ALA A 21 -6.03 -9.10 -15.19
N PRO A 22 -6.24 -10.25 -15.86
CA PRO A 22 -5.28 -10.81 -16.80
C PRO A 22 -4.84 -9.80 -17.88
N GLY A 23 -3.52 -9.62 -18.04
CA GLY A 23 -2.96 -8.67 -19.00
C GLY A 23 -3.05 -7.19 -18.61
N LYS A 24 -3.57 -6.87 -17.40
CA LYS A 24 -3.69 -5.50 -16.88
C LYS A 24 -2.60 -5.11 -15.87
N GLY A 25 -1.55 -5.92 -15.73
CA GLY A 25 -0.47 -5.66 -14.77
C GLY A 25 0.23 -4.31 -14.97
N GLU A 26 0.50 -3.90 -16.20
CA GLU A 26 1.15 -2.59 -16.47
C GLU A 26 0.24 -1.41 -16.10
N GLU A 27 -1.05 -1.50 -16.43
CA GLU A 27 -2.04 -0.47 -16.10
C GLU A 27 -2.20 -0.37 -14.58
N ALA A 28 -2.28 -1.51 -13.89
CA ALA A 28 -2.32 -1.57 -12.43
C ALA A 28 -1.05 -0.96 -11.81
N GLN A 29 0.14 -1.31 -12.30
CA GLN A 29 1.39 -0.73 -11.80
C GLN A 29 1.43 0.79 -11.98
N ALA A 30 0.95 1.31 -13.12
CA ALA A 30 0.91 2.76 -13.36
C ALA A 30 0.01 3.50 -12.35
N VAL A 31 -1.14 2.90 -11.98
CA VAL A 31 -2.03 3.46 -10.97
C VAL A 31 -1.43 3.33 -9.57
N ILE A 32 -0.91 2.16 -9.22
CA ILE A 32 -0.29 1.88 -7.91
C ILE A 32 0.89 2.82 -7.65
N ARG A 33 1.68 3.14 -8.68
CA ARG A 33 2.77 4.09 -8.57
C ARG A 33 2.30 5.49 -8.14
N LYS A 34 1.15 5.96 -8.64
CA LYS A 34 0.57 7.25 -8.22
C LYS A 34 0.13 7.23 -6.76
N VAL A 35 -0.43 6.11 -6.30
CA VAL A 35 -0.78 5.92 -4.88
C VAL A 35 0.48 5.98 -4.02
N MET A 36 1.53 5.28 -4.42
CA MET A 36 2.82 5.31 -3.72
C MET A 36 3.42 6.72 -3.69
N GLU A 37 3.32 7.50 -4.78
CA GLU A 37 3.79 8.89 -4.83
C GLU A 37 2.97 9.80 -3.90
N SER A 38 1.65 9.58 -3.76
CA SER A 38 0.80 10.27 -2.78
C SER A 38 1.19 9.93 -1.35
N ALA A 39 1.31 8.64 -1.04
CA ALA A 39 1.62 8.13 0.30
C ALA A 39 3.01 8.59 0.79
N ASN A 40 3.99 8.73 -0.11
CA ASN A 40 5.31 9.28 0.23
C ASN A 40 5.38 10.82 0.16
N SER A 41 4.26 11.50 -0.06
CA SER A 41 4.22 12.96 -0.16
C SER A 41 4.01 13.63 1.19
N ALA A 42 4.28 14.93 1.26
CA ALA A 42 4.00 15.74 2.45
C ALA A 42 2.49 15.84 2.80
N ALA A 43 1.60 15.37 1.93
CA ALA A 43 0.16 15.31 2.23
C ALA A 43 -0.17 14.20 3.25
N GLU A 44 0.69 13.18 3.38
CA GLU A 44 0.51 12.03 4.26
C GLU A 44 1.71 11.89 5.22
N PRO A 45 1.91 12.85 6.15
CA PRO A 45 3.09 12.85 7.05
C PRO A 45 3.11 11.70 8.05
N GLY A 46 2.01 10.94 8.15
CA GLY A 46 1.90 9.76 9.00
C GLY A 46 2.44 8.48 8.35
N THR A 47 2.62 8.47 7.03
CA THR A 47 3.19 7.32 6.32
C THR A 47 4.71 7.37 6.45
N LEU A 48 5.26 6.39 7.14
CA LEU A 48 6.69 6.25 7.38
C LEU A 48 7.37 5.52 6.23
N VAL A 49 6.72 4.46 5.73
CA VAL A 49 7.22 3.64 4.62
C VAL A 49 6.06 3.19 3.75
N TYR A 50 6.15 3.37 2.43
CA TYR A 50 5.26 2.73 1.47
C TYR A 50 6.06 2.01 0.38
N ARG A 51 5.85 0.70 0.23
CA ARG A 51 6.56 -0.16 -0.74
C ARG A 51 5.61 -1.09 -1.46
N VAL A 52 5.94 -1.41 -2.71
CA VAL A 52 5.20 -2.38 -3.52
C VAL A 52 6.16 -3.35 -4.17
N SER A 53 5.90 -4.64 -4.00
CA SER A 53 6.52 -5.72 -4.76
C SER A 53 5.54 -6.21 -5.83
N ARG A 54 6.03 -6.51 -7.03
CA ARG A 54 5.23 -7.03 -8.15
C ARG A 54 5.82 -8.35 -8.67
N PHE A 55 4.95 -9.31 -8.97
CA PHE A 55 5.26 -10.53 -9.71
C PHE A 55 4.13 -10.82 -10.72
N ASN A 56 4.38 -10.58 -12.01
CA ASN A 56 3.35 -10.62 -13.07
C ASN A 56 2.14 -9.71 -12.76
N GLU A 57 0.95 -10.26 -12.57
CA GLU A 57 -0.27 -9.56 -12.16
C GLU A 57 -0.46 -9.45 -10.64
N GLU A 58 0.42 -10.05 -9.83
CA GLU A 58 0.35 -10.01 -8.37
C GLU A 58 1.14 -8.85 -7.79
N PHE A 59 0.55 -8.17 -6.82
CA PHE A 59 1.12 -7.03 -6.11
C PHE A 59 1.01 -7.25 -4.62
N VAL A 60 2.08 -6.94 -3.90
CA VAL A 60 2.12 -6.92 -2.43
C VAL A 60 2.50 -5.52 -1.99
N HIS A 61 1.57 -4.85 -1.34
CA HIS A 61 1.75 -3.54 -0.74
C HIS A 61 2.16 -3.69 0.71
N PHE A 62 3.11 -2.87 1.13
CA PHE A 62 3.55 -2.74 2.50
C PHE A 62 3.52 -1.26 2.87
N GLU A 63 2.85 -0.94 3.97
CA GLU A 63 2.78 0.39 4.53
C GLU A 63 3.03 0.35 6.05
N GLU A 64 3.79 1.31 6.54
CA GLU A 64 4.05 1.57 7.97
C GLU A 64 3.95 3.07 8.24
#